data_AF-A0A0A1TD10-F1
#
_entry.id   AF-A0A0A1TD10-F1
#
_cell.length_a   1.000
_cell.length_b   1.000
_cell.length_c   1.000
_cell.angle_alpha   90.00
_cell.angle_beta   90.00
_cell.angle_gamma   90.00
#
_symmetry.space_group_name_H-M   'P 1'
#
loop_
_entity.id
_entity.type
_entity.pdbx_description
1 polymer ?
#
loop_
_entity_poly.entity_id
_entity_poly.type
_entity_poly.pdbx_seq_one_letter_code
_entity_poly.pdbx_strand_id
1 'polypeptide(L)'
;MNSIKSRQAGLSYQPVHTDDREAQNQEDFDGPALLNPSIVIFSKFTRSSSLPNLPGYTNAAVNPARKIISSYSPILDRFDLMLRSQAFNGALRDNLSIWRQPPSPAVDAAWDYISGEEFQVITVSASDVLLSGKDPSTTIQAPASWGDGPGAYIAQVEVFHQIHCLNELRKEMHRDYYYNKEHTSEIHRKRR
;
A
#
# COMPACT_ATOMS: atom_id res chain seq x y z
N MET A 1 85.97 -22.77 3.51
CA MET A 1 85.21 -22.26 4.68
C MET A 1 83.79 -21.97 4.23
N ASN A 2 82.85 -22.63 4.92
CA ASN A 2 81.41 -22.40 5.07
C ASN A 2 80.49 -22.42 3.82
N SER A 3 79.28 -22.96 3.81
CA SER A 3 78.62 -24.15 4.38
C SER A 3 77.12 -23.96 4.08
N ILE A 4 76.55 -24.86 3.24
CA ILE A 4 75.20 -25.48 3.31
C ILE A 4 73.98 -24.53 3.11
N LYS A 5 73.30 -24.56 1.94
CA LYS A 5 72.16 -25.45 1.50
C LYS A 5 70.88 -25.22 2.34
N SER A 6 69.63 -25.24 1.88
CA SER A 6 68.95 -25.58 0.61
C SER A 6 67.43 -25.33 0.87
N ARG A 7 66.66 -24.82 -0.10
CA ARG A 7 65.61 -25.52 -0.90
C ARG A 7 64.17 -25.09 -0.57
N GLN A 8 63.40 -24.95 -1.65
CA GLN A 8 61.95 -24.73 -1.73
C GLN A 8 61.14 -26.02 -1.55
N ALA A 9 59.93 -25.88 -0.99
CA ALA A 9 58.65 -26.57 -1.24
C ALA A 9 57.74 -26.21 -0.04
N GLY A 10 56.50 -25.71 -0.12
CA GLY A 10 55.32 -26.19 -0.85
C GLY A 10 54.45 -27.03 0.10
N LEU A 11 53.28 -26.51 0.56
CA LEU A 11 52.11 -27.18 1.19
C LEU A 11 51.27 -26.08 1.92
N SER A 12 49.94 -26.09 2.12
CA SER A 12 48.72 -26.70 1.57
C SER A 12 47.56 -26.14 2.44
N TYR A 13 46.38 -25.90 1.87
CA TYR A 13 45.17 -25.42 2.57
C TYR A 13 44.45 -26.54 3.34
N GLN A 14 43.87 -26.28 4.54
CA GLN A 14 42.69 -26.94 5.19
C GLN A 14 42.44 -26.33 6.61
N PRO A 15 41.26 -26.49 7.27
CA PRO A 15 40.14 -25.55 7.35
C PRO A 15 39.93 -24.94 8.76
N VAL A 16 39.07 -23.92 8.89
CA VAL A 16 38.72 -23.30 10.19
C VAL A 16 37.53 -24.05 10.81
N HIS A 17 37.74 -24.61 11.99
CA HIS A 17 36.70 -25.17 12.88
C HIS A 17 36.44 -24.21 14.05
N THR A 18 35.22 -24.30 14.57
CA THR A 18 34.46 -23.49 15.55
C THR A 18 35.13 -23.40 16.93
N ASP A 19 34.73 -22.60 17.93
CA ASP A 19 33.43 -22.12 18.40
C ASP A 19 33.64 -21.11 19.56
N ASP A 20 32.52 -20.51 19.99
CA ASP A 20 32.17 -20.18 21.38
C ASP A 20 32.63 -18.88 22.09
N ARG A 21 31.59 -18.06 22.36
CA ARG A 21 31.27 -17.30 23.60
C ARG A 21 31.51 -15.79 23.66
N GLU A 22 30.36 -15.14 23.89
CA GLU A 22 30.09 -13.93 24.66
C GLU A 22 31.22 -13.45 25.59
N ALA A 23 31.52 -12.14 25.54
CA ALA A 23 31.28 -11.21 26.66
C ALA A 23 31.88 -9.81 26.38
N GLN A 24 31.07 -8.79 26.72
CA GLN A 24 31.45 -7.46 27.19
C GLN A 24 32.07 -6.45 26.20
N ASN A 25 31.37 -5.34 25.99
CA ASN A 25 31.79 -4.05 26.57
C ASN A 25 30.69 -2.97 26.45
N GLN A 26 30.42 -2.39 27.61
CA GLN A 26 29.59 -1.21 27.88
C GLN A 26 30.44 0.04 27.57
N GLU A 27 29.90 1.01 26.82
CA GLU A 27 30.45 2.37 26.82
C GLU A 27 29.37 3.38 27.21
N ASP A 28 29.68 4.14 28.27
CA ASP A 28 28.94 5.27 28.80
C ASP A 28 29.08 6.49 27.87
N PHE A 29 27.98 7.20 27.60
CA PHE A 29 27.99 8.52 26.98
C PHE A 29 27.01 9.45 27.71
N ASP A 30 27.56 10.33 28.54
CA ASP A 30 26.87 11.49 29.11
C ASP A 30 26.84 12.64 28.09
N GLY A 31 25.63 13.06 27.67
CA GLY A 31 25.39 14.24 26.84
C GLY A 31 23.91 14.62 26.82
N PRO A 32 23.55 15.92 26.78
CA PRO A 32 22.17 16.36 26.95
C PRO A 32 21.29 15.93 25.77
N ALA A 33 20.20 15.22 26.11
CA ALA A 33 19.23 14.66 25.18
C ALA A 33 18.52 15.73 24.34
N LEU A 34 18.94 15.90 23.10
CA LEU A 34 18.09 16.46 22.04
C LEU A 34 17.29 15.32 21.42
N LEU A 35 16.02 15.22 21.83
CA LEU A 35 15.03 14.27 21.33
C LEU A 35 14.86 14.44 19.81
N ASN A 36 15.46 13.51 19.06
CA ASN A 36 15.12 13.27 17.66
C ASN A 36 14.32 11.95 17.62
N PRO A 37 12.98 11.97 17.48
CA PRO A 37 12.22 10.74 17.41
C PRO A 37 12.28 10.18 15.98
N SER A 38 13.47 9.78 15.53
CA SER A 38 13.57 8.70 14.57
C SER A 38 13.22 7.42 15.32
N ILE A 39 11.93 7.14 15.44
CA ILE A 39 11.43 5.84 15.89
C ILE A 39 11.86 4.82 14.83
N VAL A 40 12.98 4.16 15.09
CA VAL A 40 13.37 2.92 14.41
C VAL A 40 13.02 1.79 15.37
N ILE A 41 11.81 1.27 15.26
CA ILE A 41 11.41 0.05 15.96
C ILE A 41 12.01 -1.13 15.21
N PHE A 42 13.05 -1.74 15.76
CA PHE A 42 13.46 -3.09 15.39
C PHE A 42 12.38 -4.08 15.81
N SER A 43 11.46 -4.44 14.92
CA SER A 43 10.53 -5.53 15.17
C SER A 43 11.16 -6.87 14.75
N LYS A 44 11.69 -7.64 15.71
CA LYS A 44 11.64 -9.11 15.58
C LYS A 44 10.20 -9.52 15.86
N PHE A 45 9.36 -9.57 14.82
CA PHE A 45 7.93 -9.89 14.96
C PHE A 45 7.63 -11.26 14.37
N THR A 46 7.88 -12.32 15.14
CA THR A 46 7.18 -13.59 15.00
C THR A 46 6.53 -13.95 16.32
N ARG A 47 5.51 -13.17 16.68
CA ARG A 47 4.45 -13.64 17.57
C ARG A 47 3.13 -13.21 16.95
N SER A 48 2.37 -14.17 16.43
CA SER A 48 0.95 -14.01 16.19
C SER A 48 0.27 -13.86 17.55
N SER A 49 0.34 -12.66 18.13
CA SER A 49 -0.61 -12.26 19.14
C SER A 49 -1.84 -11.78 18.39
N SER A 50 -2.86 -12.63 18.34
CA SER A 50 -4.23 -12.18 18.13
C SER A 50 -4.45 -11.05 19.13
N LEU A 51 -4.52 -9.80 18.65
CA LEU A 51 -4.90 -8.70 19.52
C LEU A 51 -6.27 -9.08 20.09
N PRO A 52 -6.46 -9.13 21.42
CA PRO A 52 -7.77 -9.37 21.97
C PRO A 52 -8.70 -8.30 21.41
N ASN A 53 -9.92 -8.70 21.02
CA ASN A 53 -11.01 -7.77 20.72
C ASN A 53 -11.07 -6.77 21.88
N LEU A 54 -10.61 -5.53 21.65
CA LEU A 54 -10.66 -4.47 22.65
C LEU A 54 -12.14 -4.20 22.94
N PRO A 55 -12.66 -4.52 24.14
CA PRO A 55 -14.04 -4.25 24.48
C PRO A 55 -14.22 -2.73 24.55
N GLY A 56 -14.92 -2.14 23.57
CA GLY A 56 -15.20 -0.71 23.54
C GLY A 56 -15.17 -0.07 22.15
N TYR A 57 -14.49 -0.68 21.16
CA TYR A 57 -14.60 -0.24 19.77
C TYR A 57 -15.78 -0.94 19.10
N THR A 58 -16.98 -0.38 19.28
CA THR A 58 -18.15 -0.77 18.49
C THR A 58 -18.10 -0.07 17.13
N ASN A 59 -18.40 -0.78 16.05
CA ASN A 59 -18.45 -0.21 14.69
C ASN A 59 -19.42 0.98 14.57
N ALA A 60 -20.38 1.09 15.49
CA ALA A 60 -21.43 2.10 15.49
C ALA A 60 -20.94 3.56 15.59
N ALA A 61 -19.69 3.83 16.02
CA ALA A 61 -19.17 5.18 16.20
C ALA A 61 -18.07 5.59 15.19
N VAL A 62 -17.76 4.72 14.22
CA VAL A 62 -16.62 4.95 13.31
C VAL A 62 -16.87 6.13 12.37
N ASN A 63 -18.05 6.19 11.74
CA ASN A 63 -18.38 7.30 10.84
C ASN A 63 -18.43 8.66 11.55
N PRO A 64 -19.08 8.82 12.72
CA PRO A 64 -19.00 10.05 13.50
C PRO A 64 -17.56 10.49 13.78
N ALA A 65 -16.68 9.57 14.22
CA ALA A 65 -15.28 9.89 14.45
C ALA A 65 -14.55 10.32 13.16
N ARG A 66 -14.81 9.66 12.03
CA ARG A 66 -14.23 10.00 10.73
C ARG A 66 -14.64 11.39 10.26
N LYS A 67 -15.92 11.75 10.41
CA LYS A 67 -16.43 13.08 10.04
C LYS A 67 -15.71 14.22 10.76
N ILE A 68 -15.19 13.98 11.97
CA ILE A 68 -14.45 14.98 12.75
C ILE A 68 -13.05 15.21 12.16
N ILE A 69 -12.41 14.17 11.62
CA ILE A 69 -11.01 14.21 11.17
C ILE A 69 -10.85 14.30 9.65
N SER A 70 -11.93 14.13 8.88
CA SER A 70 -11.93 14.23 7.43
C SER A 70 -12.60 15.51 6.96
N SER A 71 -12.26 15.98 5.76
CA SER A 71 -13.09 16.94 5.03
C SER A 71 -14.51 16.39 4.82
N TYR A 72 -15.48 17.30 4.61
CA TYR A 72 -16.86 16.91 4.34
C TYR A 72 -16.92 15.87 3.22
N SER A 73 -17.54 14.73 3.51
CA SER A 73 -17.56 13.55 2.64
C SER A 73 -18.96 12.93 2.69
N PRO A 74 -19.81 13.14 1.66
CA PRO A 74 -21.19 12.63 1.64
C PRO A 74 -21.29 11.12 1.84
N ILE A 75 -20.24 10.37 1.48
CA ILE A 75 -20.18 8.92 1.67
C ILE A 75 -20.36 8.49 3.13
N LEU A 76 -19.89 9.31 4.08
CA LEU A 76 -19.99 9.04 5.52
C LEU A 76 -21.40 9.30 6.08
N ASP A 77 -22.25 10.01 5.34
CA ASP A 77 -23.68 10.19 5.64
C ASP A 77 -24.53 9.11 4.98
N ARG A 78 -24.10 8.60 3.81
CA ARG A 78 -24.85 7.63 3.01
C ARG A 78 -24.64 6.18 3.43
N PHE A 79 -23.44 5.83 3.86
CA PHE A 79 -23.08 4.44 4.18
C PHE A 79 -22.40 4.35 5.53
N ASP A 80 -22.80 3.39 6.36
CA ASP A 80 -22.09 3.07 7.59
C ASP A 80 -20.85 2.22 7.26
N LEU A 81 -19.66 2.84 7.31
CA LEU A 81 -18.42 2.19 6.94
C LEU A 81 -17.85 1.44 8.14
N MET A 82 -18.12 0.15 8.20
CA MET A 82 -17.56 -0.72 9.24
C MET A 82 -16.05 -0.92 9.08
N LEU A 83 -15.33 -0.78 10.20
CA LEU A 83 -13.94 -1.20 10.28
C LEU A 83 -13.88 -2.67 10.68
N ARG A 84 -12.95 -3.41 10.08
CA ARG A 84 -12.62 -4.76 10.53
C ARG A 84 -11.13 -4.85 10.76
N SER A 85 -10.75 -5.36 11.92
CA SER A 85 -9.37 -5.75 12.17
C SER A 85 -9.08 -7.00 11.36
N GLN A 86 -8.05 -6.94 10.51
CA GLN A 86 -7.61 -8.05 9.68
C GLN A 86 -6.10 -8.18 9.83
N ALA A 87 -5.65 -9.37 10.27
CA ALA A 87 -4.25 -9.73 10.16
C ALA A 87 -3.93 -10.00 8.68
N PHE A 88 -2.92 -9.32 8.14
CA PHE A 88 -2.42 -9.55 6.79
C PHE A 88 -1.00 -10.11 6.85
N ASN A 89 -0.62 -10.83 5.80
CA ASN A 89 0.75 -11.32 5.66
C ASN A 89 1.66 -10.18 5.17
N GLY A 90 2.48 -9.65 6.08
CA GLY A 90 3.42 -8.57 5.81
C GLY A 90 4.83 -9.01 5.43
N ALA A 91 5.07 -10.30 5.15
CA ALA A 91 6.41 -10.80 4.84
C ALA A 91 6.92 -10.19 3.52
N LEU A 92 8.03 -9.43 3.59
CA LEU A 92 8.53 -8.64 2.45
C LEU A 92 8.87 -9.45 1.19
N ARG A 93 9.24 -10.72 1.32
CA ARG A 93 9.62 -11.58 0.17
C ARG A 93 8.57 -12.62 -0.21
N ASP A 94 7.43 -12.63 0.48
CA ASP A 94 6.37 -13.58 0.17
C ASP A 94 5.52 -13.13 -1.02
N ASN A 95 5.18 -14.04 -1.93
CA ASN A 95 4.37 -13.75 -3.13
C ASN A 95 3.07 -14.57 -3.20
N LEU A 96 2.66 -15.20 -2.10
CA LEU A 96 1.43 -16.01 -2.05
C LEU A 96 0.16 -15.19 -2.28
N SER A 97 0.16 -13.91 -1.91
CA SER A 97 -0.96 -12.99 -2.12
C SER A 97 -1.18 -12.70 -3.60
N ILE A 98 -2.43 -12.81 -4.07
CA ILE A 98 -2.83 -12.46 -5.46
C ILE A 98 -2.37 -11.05 -5.85
N TRP A 99 -2.34 -10.11 -4.89
CA TRP A 99 -1.92 -8.72 -5.07
C TRP A 99 -0.43 -8.56 -5.42
N ARG A 100 0.38 -9.61 -5.22
CA ARG A 100 1.84 -9.62 -5.38
C ARG A 100 2.31 -10.64 -6.42
N GLN A 101 1.38 -11.33 -7.08
CA GLN A 101 1.70 -12.32 -8.09
C GLN A 101 2.07 -11.66 -9.43
N PRO A 102 2.80 -12.37 -10.31
CA PRO A 102 3.05 -11.93 -11.67
C PRO A 102 1.73 -11.66 -12.45
N PRO A 103 1.77 -10.83 -13.51
CA PRO A 103 0.63 -10.56 -14.37
C PRO A 103 -0.11 -11.83 -14.82
N SER A 104 -1.44 -11.81 -14.68
CA SER A 104 -2.34 -12.85 -15.17
C SER A 104 -3.77 -12.31 -15.16
N PRO A 105 -4.71 -12.92 -15.91
CA PRO A 105 -6.12 -12.51 -15.88
C PRO A 105 -6.74 -12.52 -14.47
N ALA A 106 -6.33 -13.44 -13.60
CA ALA A 106 -6.82 -13.51 -12.23
C ALA A 106 -6.30 -12.36 -11.36
N VAL A 107 -5.04 -11.94 -11.58
CA VAL A 107 -4.45 -10.78 -10.90
C VAL A 107 -5.13 -9.50 -11.38
N ASP A 108 -5.38 -9.37 -12.68
CA ASP A 108 -6.05 -8.19 -13.25
C ASP A 108 -7.48 -8.06 -12.73
N ALA A 109 -8.26 -9.15 -12.76
CA ALA A 109 -9.61 -9.15 -12.20
C ALA A 109 -9.63 -8.79 -10.70
N ALA A 110 -8.65 -9.25 -9.93
CA ALA A 110 -8.54 -8.88 -8.52
C ALA A 110 -8.28 -7.38 -8.36
N TRP A 111 -7.31 -6.82 -9.11
CA TRP A 111 -6.97 -5.40 -9.05
C TRP A 111 -8.10 -4.50 -9.52
N ASP A 112 -8.77 -4.86 -10.62
CA ASP A 112 -9.88 -4.09 -11.18
C ASP A 112 -11.09 -4.07 -10.23
N TYR A 113 -11.33 -5.18 -9.50
CA TYR A 113 -12.35 -5.25 -8.47
C TYR A 113 -12.10 -4.25 -7.32
N ILE A 114 -10.85 -4.09 -6.85
CA ILE A 114 -10.55 -3.18 -5.74
C ILE A 114 -10.34 -1.73 -6.16
N SER A 115 -9.90 -1.47 -7.40
CA SER A 115 -9.85 -0.11 -7.93
C SER A 115 -11.24 0.40 -8.31
N GLY A 116 -12.24 -0.49 -8.32
CA GLY A 116 -13.60 -0.15 -8.72
C GLY A 116 -13.62 0.39 -10.14
N GLU A 117 -12.80 -0.18 -11.05
CA GLU A 117 -12.94 0.11 -12.49
C GLU A 117 -14.44 0.02 -12.81
N GLU A 118 -15.00 1.07 -13.41
CA GLU A 118 -16.44 1.28 -13.71
C GLU A 118 -17.33 1.95 -12.64
N PHE A 119 -16.95 1.97 -11.35
CA PHE A 119 -17.80 2.48 -10.26
C PHE A 119 -17.18 3.59 -9.40
N GLN A 120 -16.11 4.22 -9.89
CA GLN A 120 -15.37 5.24 -9.13
C GLN A 120 -16.16 6.54 -8.91
N VAL A 121 -17.18 6.76 -9.73
CA VAL A 121 -17.96 8.00 -9.81
C VAL A 121 -19.34 7.80 -9.22
N ILE A 122 -19.76 8.77 -8.41
CA ILE A 122 -21.10 8.85 -7.80
C ILE A 122 -21.76 10.17 -8.17
N THR A 123 -23.08 10.22 -8.01
CA THR A 123 -23.84 11.48 -8.07
C THR A 123 -24.02 12.10 -6.69
N VAL A 124 -23.90 13.42 -6.62
CA VAL A 124 -24.08 14.22 -5.41
C VAL A 124 -25.00 15.40 -5.66
N SER A 125 -25.61 15.91 -4.60
CA SER A 125 -26.51 17.07 -4.69
C SER A 125 -25.73 18.39 -4.79
N ALA A 126 -26.39 19.46 -5.23
CA ALA A 126 -25.82 20.81 -5.17
C ALA A 126 -25.39 21.20 -3.73
N SER A 127 -26.14 20.76 -2.71
CA SER A 127 -25.78 21.01 -1.31
C SER A 127 -24.52 20.25 -0.89
N ASP A 128 -24.34 19.01 -1.35
CA ASP A 128 -23.12 18.24 -1.08
C ASP A 128 -21.90 18.95 -1.70
N VAL A 129 -22.04 19.51 -2.91
CA VAL A 129 -21.00 20.30 -3.58
C VAL A 129 -20.64 21.54 -2.75
N LEU A 130 -21.65 22.29 -2.29
CA LEU A 130 -21.44 23.48 -1.45
C LEU A 130 -20.76 23.14 -0.12
N LEU A 131 -21.21 22.08 0.57
CA LEU A 131 -20.62 21.62 1.83
C LEU A 131 -19.17 21.12 1.66
N SER A 132 -18.81 20.66 0.46
CA SER A 132 -17.42 20.34 0.11
C SER A 132 -16.54 21.57 -0.15
N GLY A 133 -17.10 22.78 -0.05
CA GLY A 133 -16.41 24.05 -0.32
C GLY A 133 -16.26 24.39 -1.80
N LYS A 134 -17.05 23.76 -2.67
CA LYS A 134 -17.02 23.95 -4.13
C LYS A 134 -18.26 24.71 -4.61
N ASP A 135 -18.14 25.35 -5.77
CA ASP A 135 -19.26 26.07 -6.39
C ASP A 135 -20.01 25.16 -7.40
N PRO A 136 -21.30 24.86 -7.18
CA PRO A 136 -22.13 24.12 -8.13
C PRO A 136 -22.22 24.76 -9.52
N SER A 137 -22.01 26.08 -9.66
CA SER A 137 -22.05 26.76 -10.96
C SER A 137 -20.88 26.38 -11.88
N THR A 138 -19.76 25.93 -11.29
CA THR A 138 -18.55 25.51 -12.00
C THR A 138 -18.30 24.00 -11.93
N THR A 139 -19.20 23.26 -11.26
CA THR A 139 -19.08 21.81 -11.09
C THR A 139 -19.85 21.08 -12.19
N ILE A 140 -19.27 19.98 -12.68
CA ILE A 140 -19.85 19.17 -13.75
C ILE A 140 -21.12 18.46 -13.25
N GLN A 141 -22.22 18.65 -13.99
CA GLN A 141 -23.47 17.93 -13.76
C GLN A 141 -23.42 16.52 -14.37
N ALA A 142 -24.09 15.58 -13.72
CA ALA A 142 -24.26 14.23 -14.24
C ALA A 142 -25.07 14.26 -15.55
N PRO A 143 -24.75 13.40 -16.53
CA PRO A 143 -25.53 13.29 -17.76
C PRO A 143 -26.99 12.92 -17.46
N ALA A 144 -27.93 13.52 -18.18
CA ALA A 144 -29.36 13.21 -18.02
C ALA A 144 -29.67 11.70 -18.24
N SER A 145 -28.84 11.00 -19.03
CA SER A 145 -28.96 9.56 -19.27
C SER A 145 -28.73 8.69 -18.03
N TRP A 146 -28.15 9.22 -16.96
CA TRP A 146 -27.96 8.47 -15.70
C TRP A 146 -29.23 8.40 -14.86
N GLY A 147 -30.21 9.28 -15.11
CA GLY A 147 -31.53 9.22 -14.46
C GLY A 147 -31.59 9.83 -13.04
N ASP A 148 -30.51 10.45 -12.54
CA ASP A 148 -30.46 11.10 -11.22
C ASP A 148 -31.24 12.44 -11.14
N GLY A 149 -31.75 12.92 -12.27
CA GLY A 149 -32.51 14.16 -12.37
C GLY A 149 -31.64 15.42 -12.46
N PRO A 150 -32.27 16.59 -12.66
CA PRO A 150 -31.56 17.87 -12.72
C PRO A 150 -30.93 18.22 -11.36
N GLY A 151 -29.74 18.82 -11.39
CA GLY A 151 -29.01 19.19 -10.17
C GLY A 151 -28.25 18.05 -9.50
N ALA A 152 -28.08 16.92 -10.20
CA ALA A 152 -27.11 15.89 -9.85
C ALA A 152 -25.73 16.27 -10.39
N TYR A 153 -24.71 16.19 -9.53
CA TYR A 153 -23.33 16.54 -9.84
C TYR A 153 -22.43 15.32 -9.75
N ILE A 154 -21.38 15.31 -10.56
CA ILE A 154 -20.39 14.24 -10.57
C ILE A 154 -19.42 14.43 -9.41
N ALA A 155 -19.20 13.38 -8.62
CA ALA A 155 -18.12 13.29 -7.65
C ALA A 155 -17.40 11.94 -7.75
N GLN A 156 -16.12 11.90 -7.39
CA GLN A 156 -15.33 10.66 -7.34
C GLN A 156 -14.98 10.33 -5.89
N VAL A 157 -15.02 9.05 -5.54
CA VAL A 157 -14.55 8.60 -4.22
C VAL A 157 -13.04 8.36 -4.31
N GLU A 158 -12.27 9.22 -3.63
CA GLU A 158 -10.81 9.35 -3.80
C GLU A 158 -10.02 8.04 -3.64
N VAL A 159 -10.45 7.14 -2.75
CA VAL A 159 -9.75 5.87 -2.51
C VAL A 159 -9.65 5.02 -3.78
N PHE A 160 -10.66 5.06 -4.65
CA PHE A 160 -10.64 4.31 -5.91
C PHE A 160 -9.65 4.89 -6.91
N HIS A 161 -9.53 6.22 -6.98
CA HIS A 161 -8.53 6.89 -7.81
C HIS A 161 -7.10 6.53 -7.36
N GLN A 162 -6.86 6.47 -6.05
CA GLN A 162 -5.57 6.07 -5.49
C GLN A 162 -5.21 4.62 -5.86
N ILE A 163 -6.16 3.69 -5.74
CA ILE A 163 -5.94 2.28 -6.06
C ILE A 163 -5.80 2.09 -7.58
N HIS A 164 -6.57 2.81 -8.40
CA HIS A 164 -6.43 2.82 -9.85
C HIS A 164 -5.01 3.23 -10.27
N CYS A 165 -4.51 4.36 -9.77
CA CYS A 165 -3.15 4.80 -10.08
C CYS A 165 -2.09 3.77 -9.63
N LEU A 166 -2.30 3.12 -8.49
CA LEU A 166 -1.42 2.05 -8.03
C LEU A 166 -1.46 0.82 -8.97
N ASN A 167 -2.63 0.46 -9.49
CA ASN A 167 -2.78 -0.61 -10.48
C ASN A 167 -2.08 -0.26 -11.80
N GLU A 168 -2.20 0.99 -12.25
CA GLU A 168 -1.52 1.45 -13.47
C GLU A 168 0.02 1.44 -13.30
N LEU A 169 0.54 1.85 -12.14
CA LEU A 169 1.95 1.72 -11.81
C LEU A 169 2.41 0.25 -11.78
N ARG A 170 1.61 -0.65 -11.23
CA ARG A 170 1.87 -2.09 -11.27
C ARG A 170 1.95 -2.60 -12.71
N LYS A 171 1.01 -2.22 -13.58
CA LYS A 171 1.02 -2.61 -15.00
C LYS A 171 2.26 -2.07 -15.71
N GLU A 172 2.68 -0.84 -15.41
CA GLU A 172 3.90 -0.25 -15.97
C GLU A 172 5.17 -1.03 -15.58
N MET A 173 5.27 -1.53 -14.35
CA MET A 173 6.39 -2.40 -13.94
C MET A 173 6.46 -3.73 -14.72
N HIS A 174 5.36 -4.12 -15.36
CA HIS A 174 5.25 -5.30 -16.21
C HIS A 174 4.97 -4.92 -17.66
N ARG A 175 5.67 -3.88 -18.13
CA ARG A 175 5.44 -3.26 -19.44
C ARG A 175 5.42 -4.25 -20.60
N ASP A 176 6.30 -5.25 -20.56
CA ASP A 176 6.43 -6.26 -21.61
C ASP A 176 5.25 -7.24 -21.66
N TYR A 177 4.46 -7.37 -20.58
CA TYR A 177 3.23 -8.16 -20.56
C TYR A 177 2.04 -7.33 -21.08
N TYR A 178 1.87 -6.10 -20.59
CA TYR A 178 0.68 -5.28 -20.89
C TYR A 178 0.77 -4.47 -22.19
N TYR A 179 1.97 -4.11 -22.63
CA TYR A 179 2.17 -3.15 -23.73
C TYR A 179 3.07 -3.69 -24.85
N ASN A 180 3.32 -5.01 -24.88
CA ASN A 180 3.85 -5.63 -26.09
C ASN A 180 2.79 -5.58 -27.21
N LYS A 181 3.24 -5.67 -28.47
CA LYS A 181 2.39 -5.46 -29.64
C LYS A 181 1.28 -6.51 -29.81
N GLU A 182 1.32 -7.60 -29.05
CA GLU A 182 0.34 -8.70 -29.12
C GLU A 182 -0.80 -8.54 -28.09
N HIS A 183 -0.61 -7.77 -27.01
CA HIS A 183 -1.58 -7.60 -25.91
C HIS A 183 -2.12 -6.16 -25.75
N THR A 184 -2.13 -5.34 -26.81
CA THR A 184 -2.78 -4.02 -26.70
C THR A 184 -4.30 -4.18 -26.60
N SER A 185 -4.84 -3.98 -25.39
CA SER A 185 -6.28 -3.76 -25.20
C SER A 185 -6.70 -2.53 -26.03
N GLU A 186 -7.89 -2.56 -26.63
CA GLU A 186 -8.33 -1.58 -27.63
C GLU A 186 -8.23 -0.10 -27.18
N ILE A 187 -8.22 0.15 -25.87
CA ILE A 187 -8.07 1.49 -25.28
C ILE A 187 -6.74 2.15 -25.67
N HIS A 188 -5.66 1.37 -25.77
CA HIS A 188 -4.33 1.88 -26.11
C HIS A 188 -4.08 2.02 -27.62
N ARG A 189 -4.94 1.44 -28.46
CA ARG A 189 -4.80 1.47 -29.92
C ARG A 189 -5.22 2.80 -30.56
N LYS A 190 -6.09 3.59 -29.90
CA LYS A 190 -6.74 4.78 -30.50
C LYS A 190 -6.05 6.13 -30.26
N ARG A 191 -4.79 6.18 -29.80
CA ARG A 191 -4.06 7.44 -29.53
C ARG A 191 -2.79 7.65 -30.36
N ARG A 192 -2.69 7.07 -31.56
CA ARG A 192 -1.62 7.38 -32.52
C ARG A 192 -2.18 7.74 -33.88
#